data_AF-A0A519YMQ7-F1
#
_entry.id   AF-A0A519YMQ7-F1
#
_cell.length_a   1.000
_cell.length_b   1.000
_cell.length_c   1.000
_cell.angle_alpha   90.00
_cell.angle_beta   90.00
_cell.angle_gamma   90.00
#
_symmetry.space_group_name_H-M   'P 1'
#
loop_
_entity.id
_entity.type
_entity.pdbx_description
1 polymer ?
#
loop_
_entity_poly.entity_id
_entity_poly.type
_entity_poly.pdbx_seq_one_letter_code
_entity_poly.pdbx_strand_id
1 'polypeptide(L)'
;MINITERHQFILNKLAHDEKLNVVDLCTALKVSSVTIRKDLKLLEDKNLLFRTHGGATLNNPYIADRPVNEKEKFQSAEKNKIGTAAAGLILEDDSIIIASGTTVQ
;
A
#
# COMPACT_ATOMS: atom_id res chain seq x y z
N MET A 1 23.78 21.65 -3.30
CA MET A 1 22.57 20.98 -2.75
C MET A 1 21.63 20.80 -3.93
N ILE A 2 21.22 19.58 -4.26
CA ILE A 2 20.28 19.33 -5.37
C ILE A 2 19.00 20.13 -5.12
N ASN A 3 18.51 20.83 -6.15
CA ASN A 3 17.30 21.63 -6.03
C ASN A 3 16.04 20.73 -6.07
N ILE A 4 14.87 21.31 -5.78
CA ILE A 4 13.61 20.54 -5.72
C ILE A 4 13.26 19.89 -7.07
N THR A 5 13.50 20.58 -8.18
CA THR A 5 13.18 20.12 -9.53
C THR A 5 14.03 18.91 -9.92
N GLU A 6 15.35 18.99 -9.72
CA GLU A 6 16.30 17.90 -9.93
C GLU A 6 15.94 16.67 -9.08
N ARG A 7 15.53 16.90 -7.83
CA ARG A 7 15.11 15.83 -6.93
C ARG A 7 13.83 15.14 -7.39
N HIS A 8 12.84 15.91 -7.81
CA HIS A 8 11.57 15.37 -8.34
C HIS A 8 11.81 14.57 -9.61
N GLN A 9 12.65 15.08 -10.52
CA GLN A 9 13.02 14.38 -11.74
C GLN A 9 13.76 13.07 -11.46
N PHE A 10 14.69 13.07 -10.49
CA PHE A 10 15.37 11.86 -10.06
C PHE A 10 14.39 10.81 -9.52
N ILE A 11 13.45 11.22 -8.65
CA ILE A 11 12.43 10.32 -8.09
C ILE A 11 11.58 9.70 -9.20
N LEU A 12 11.06 10.50 -10.13
CA LEU A 12 10.21 10.00 -11.21
C LEU A 12 10.97 9.06 -12.16
N ASN A 13 12.22 9.41 -12.52
CA ASN A 13 13.06 8.56 -13.37
C ASN A 13 13.36 7.21 -12.71
N LYS A 14 13.67 7.23 -11.41
CA LYS A 14 13.93 5.99 -10.65
C LYS A 14 12.65 5.16 -10.52
N LEU A 15 11.52 5.80 -10.29
CA LEU A 15 10.22 5.12 -10.18
C LEU A 15 9.79 4.47 -11.50
N ALA A 16 10.12 5.09 -12.64
CA ALA A 16 9.86 4.53 -13.96
C ALA A 16 10.67 3.25 -14.25
N HIS A 17 11.81 3.06 -13.59
CA HIS A 17 12.65 1.86 -13.74
C HIS A 17 12.31 0.77 -12.72
N ASP A 18 12.07 1.14 -11.46
CA ASP A 18 12.00 0.18 -10.35
C ASP A 18 10.56 -0.21 -9.96
N GLU A 19 9.53 0.34 -10.63
CA GLU A 19 8.07 0.27 -10.36
C GLU A 19 7.62 0.79 -8.99
N LYS A 20 8.44 0.59 -7.95
CA LYS A 20 8.23 0.99 -6.56
C LYS A 20 9.51 1.57 -5.99
N LEU A 21 9.36 2.54 -5.09
CA LEU A 21 10.46 3.17 -4.38
C LEU A 21 10.25 3.15 -2.88
N ASN A 22 11.35 3.05 -2.13
CA ASN A 22 11.36 3.21 -0.68
C ASN A 22 11.93 4.58 -0.31
N VAL A 23 11.33 5.23 0.69
CA VAL A 23 11.80 6.50 1.25
C VAL A 23 13.24 6.40 1.76
N VAL A 24 13.63 5.28 2.38
CA VAL A 24 14.99 5.08 2.93
C VAL A 24 16.04 5.12 1.83
N ASP A 25 15.78 4.46 0.70
CA ASP A 25 16.70 4.43 -0.44
C ASP A 25 16.84 5.81 -1.07
N LEU A 26 15.74 6.55 -1.18
CA LEU A 26 15.74 7.93 -1.66
C LEU A 26 16.50 8.88 -0.73
N CYS A 27 16.38 8.71 0.59
CA CYS A 27 17.15 9.49 1.56
C CYS A 27 18.66 9.28 1.38
N THR A 28 19.07 8.01 1.22
CA THR A 28 20.48 7.64 0.99
C THR A 28 21.00 8.17 -0.33
N ALA A 29 20.25 8.00 -1.43
CA ALA A 29 20.65 8.42 -2.77
C ALA A 29 20.76 9.94 -2.91
N LEU A 30 19.81 10.68 -2.34
CA LEU A 30 19.71 12.15 -2.48
C LEU A 30 20.36 12.90 -1.31
N LYS A 31 20.82 12.20 -0.27
CA LYS A 31 21.40 12.76 0.96
C LYS A 31 20.50 13.81 1.62
N VAL A 32 19.21 13.51 1.72
CA VAL A 32 18.19 14.37 2.36
C VAL A 32 17.41 13.60 3.42
N SER A 33 16.73 14.32 4.31
CA SER A 33 15.93 13.71 5.37
C SER A 33 14.66 13.04 4.84
N SER A 34 14.15 12.06 5.60
CA SER A 34 12.87 11.40 5.30
C SER A 34 11.69 12.37 5.27
N VAL A 35 11.73 13.43 6.09
CA VAL A 35 10.74 14.51 6.08
C VAL A 35 10.75 15.25 4.73
N THR A 36 11.93 15.45 4.14
CA THR A 36 12.07 16.09 2.82
C THR A 36 11.49 15.19 1.73
N ILE A 37 11.91 13.92 1.68
CA ILE A 37 11.40 12.96 0.69
C ILE A 37 9.88 12.80 0.80
N ARG A 38 9.32 12.70 2.02
CA ARG A 38 7.87 12.60 2.20
C ARG A 38 7.13 13.83 1.68
N LYS A 39 7.69 15.04 1.85
CA LYS A 39 7.13 16.27 1.28
C LYS A 39 7.19 16.25 -0.26
N ASP A 40 8.29 15.80 -0.85
CA ASP A 40 8.41 15.69 -2.31
C ASP A 40 7.44 14.69 -2.89
N LEU A 41 7.36 13.48 -2.31
CA LEU A 41 6.41 12.46 -2.74
C LEU A 41 4.97 12.97 -2.62
N LYS A 42 4.65 13.75 -1.57
CA LYS A 42 3.34 14.37 -1.44
C LYS A 42 3.06 15.35 -2.58
N LEU A 43 4.01 16.24 -2.91
CA LEU A 43 3.84 17.20 -4.00
C LEU A 43 3.70 16.52 -5.37
N LEU A 44 4.36 15.38 -5.58
CA LEU A 44 4.24 14.58 -6.79
C LEU A 44 2.91 13.82 -6.87
N GLU A 45 2.43 13.29 -5.73
CA GLU A 45 1.10 12.69 -5.60
C GLU A 45 -0.02 13.72 -5.82
N ASP A 46 0.09 14.91 -5.24
CA ASP A 46 -0.88 16.00 -5.44
C ASP A 46 -0.96 16.44 -6.93
N LYS A 47 0.06 16.11 -7.74
CA LYS A 47 0.12 16.32 -9.20
C LYS A 47 -0.28 15.08 -10.01
N ASN A 48 -0.72 14.00 -9.36
CA ASN A 48 -1.05 12.70 -9.98
C ASN A 48 0.11 12.05 -10.77
N LEU A 49 1.36 12.31 -10.38
CA LEU A 49 2.53 11.74 -11.06
C LEU A 49 2.97 10.39 -10.47
N LEU A 50 2.52 10.07 -9.26
CA LEU A 50 2.76 8.82 -8.54
C LEU A 50 1.71 8.65 -7.44
N PHE A 51 1.71 7.49 -6.79
CA PHE A 51 0.91 7.22 -5.59
C PHE A 51 1.82 6.90 -4.41
N ARG A 52 1.49 7.42 -3.23
CA ARG A 52 2.24 7.13 -2.01
C ARG A 52 1.80 5.82 -1.38
N THR A 53 2.76 5.14 -0.76
CA THR A 53 2.52 3.97 0.09
C THR A 53 3.07 4.26 1.50
N HIS A 54 2.81 3.37 2.47
CA HIS A 54 3.23 3.57 3.87
C HIS A 54 4.74 3.81 4.03
N GLY A 55 5.57 3.34 3.10
CA GLY A 55 7.03 3.49 3.13
C GLY A 55 7.65 4.07 1.87
N GLY A 56 6.86 4.54 0.91
CA GLY A 56 7.37 4.68 -0.45
C GLY A 56 6.42 5.33 -1.46
N ALA A 57 6.67 5.05 -2.73
CA ALA A 57 5.85 5.47 -3.86
C ALA A 57 5.78 4.39 -4.94
N THR A 58 4.73 4.41 -5.75
CA THR A 58 4.44 3.47 -6.85
C THR A 58 3.79 4.21 -8.00
N LEU A 59 4.00 3.78 -9.25
CA LEU A 59 3.22 4.28 -10.40
C LEU A 59 1.85 3.61 -10.49
N ASN A 60 1.75 2.36 -10.05
CA ASN A 60 0.49 1.64 -10.04
C ASN A 60 -0.40 2.20 -8.96
N ASN A 61 -1.62 2.63 -9.34
CA ASN A 61 -2.61 3.14 -8.42
C ASN A 61 -2.96 2.06 -7.37
N PRO A 62 -2.54 2.23 -6.11
CA PRO A 62 -2.84 1.27 -5.05
C PRO A 62 -4.35 1.28 -4.72
N TYR A 63 -5.07 2.35 -5.06
CA TYR A 63 -6.51 2.46 -4.90
C TYR A 63 -7.30 1.67 -5.97
N ILE A 64 -6.68 1.24 -7.08
CA ILE A 64 -7.30 0.25 -8.00
C ILE A 64 -7.42 -1.12 -7.32
N ALA A 65 -6.61 -1.40 -6.28
CA ALA A 65 -6.79 -2.59 -5.45
C ALA A 65 -7.97 -2.46 -4.47
N ASP A 66 -8.51 -1.26 -4.24
CA ASP A 66 -9.76 -1.07 -3.50
C ASP A 66 -10.96 -1.30 -4.41
N ARG A 67 -11.10 -2.55 -4.84
CA ARG A 67 -12.33 -3.02 -5.46
C ARG A 67 -13.48 -2.87 -4.45
N PRO A 68 -14.70 -2.60 -4.89
CA PRO A 68 -15.88 -2.68 -4.03
C PRO A 68 -15.90 -3.99 -3.22
N VAL A 69 -16.41 -3.94 -1.98
CA VAL A 69 -16.43 -5.12 -1.07
C VAL A 69 -17.16 -6.30 -1.72
N ASN A 70 -18.28 -6.05 -2.41
CA ASN A 70 -19.05 -7.05 -3.15
C ASN A 70 -18.28 -7.69 -4.33
N GLU A 71 -17.25 -7.03 -4.86
CA GLU A 71 -16.33 -7.63 -5.83
C GLU A 71 -15.26 -8.45 -5.09
N LYS A 72 -14.66 -7.90 -4.04
CA LYS A 72 -13.68 -8.59 -3.19
C LYS A 72 -14.24 -9.90 -2.63
N GLU A 73 -15.52 -9.94 -2.24
CA GLU A 73 -16.25 -11.12 -1.77
C GLU A 73 -16.16 -12.29 -2.75
N LYS A 74 -16.28 -12.00 -4.05
CA LYS A 74 -16.28 -13.03 -5.11
C LYS A 74 -14.90 -13.63 -5.37
N PHE A 75 -13.82 -12.92 -5.01
CA PHE A 75 -12.47 -13.45 -5.17
C PHE A 75 -12.16 -14.49 -4.09
N GLN A 76 -11.67 -15.66 -4.50
CA GLN A 76 -11.19 -16.72 -3.61
C GLN A 76 -12.23 -17.14 -2.55
N SER A 77 -13.51 -17.16 -2.94
CA SER A 77 -14.62 -17.48 -2.04
C SER A 77 -14.50 -18.89 -1.44
N ALA A 78 -14.01 -19.86 -2.23
CA ALA A 78 -13.79 -21.22 -1.77
C ALA A 78 -12.71 -21.28 -0.67
N GLU A 79 -11.62 -20.54 -0.82
CA GLU A 79 -10.54 -20.45 0.17
C GLU A 79 -11.01 -19.77 1.45
N LYS A 80 -11.77 -18.68 1.34
CA LYS A 80 -12.37 -17.98 2.49
C LYS A 80 -13.31 -18.89 3.28
N ASN A 81 -14.16 -19.65 2.59
CA ASN A 81 -15.03 -20.64 3.23
C ASN A 81 -14.23 -21.72 3.98
N LYS A 82 -13.12 -22.19 3.40
CA LYS A 82 -12.22 -23.15 4.08
C LYS A 82 -11.60 -22.55 5.35
N ILE A 83 -11.16 -21.29 5.29
CA ILE A 83 -10.62 -20.57 6.46
C ILE A 83 -11.70 -20.45 7.54
N GLY A 84 -12.91 -20.01 7.18
CA GLY A 84 -14.03 -19.90 8.12
C GLY A 84 -14.39 -21.23 8.77
N THR A 85 -14.43 -22.31 7.98
CA THR A 85 -14.71 -23.67 8.49
C THR A 85 -13.63 -24.12 9.48
N ALA A 86 -12.36 -23.90 9.16
CA ALA A 86 -11.25 -24.24 10.05
C ALA A 86 -11.29 -23.41 11.34
N ALA A 87 -11.54 -22.10 11.25
CA ALA A 87 -11.65 -21.21 12.40
C ALA A 87 -12.83 -21.58 13.30
N ALA A 88 -13.98 -21.95 12.73
CA ALA A 88 -15.15 -22.39 13.48
C ALA A 88 -14.86 -23.65 14.32
N GLY A 89 -14.01 -24.55 13.82
CA GLY A 89 -13.56 -25.73 14.56
C GLY A 89 -12.64 -25.44 15.76
N LEU A 90 -12.19 -24.20 15.94
CA LEU A 90 -11.34 -23.78 17.07
C LEU A 90 -12.14 -23.16 18.22
N ILE A 91 -13.42 -22.89 18.02
CA ILE A 91 -14.29 -22.22 19.01
C ILE A 91 -14.77 -23.24 20.03
N LEU A 92 -14.69 -22.88 21.31
CA LEU A 92 -15.18 -23.68 22.42
C LEU A 92 -16.42 -23.04 23.06
N GLU A 93 -17.08 -23.81 23.93
CA GLU A 93 -18.19 -23.30 24.75
C GLU A 93 -17.70 -22.15 25.65
N ASP A 94 -18.55 -21.13 25.81
CA ASP A 94 -18.29 -19.91 26.57
C ASP A 94 -17.18 -18.97 26.04
N ASP A 95 -16.66 -19.20 24.82
CA ASP A 95 -15.74 -18.26 24.17
C ASP A 95 -16.44 -16.93 23.81
N SER A 96 -15.73 -15.82 24.05
CA SER A 96 -16.14 -14.50 23.57
C SER A 96 -15.43 -14.16 22.27
N ILE A 97 -16.22 -13.94 21.21
CA ILE A 97 -15.69 -13.75 19.84
C ILE A 97 -15.89 -12.31 19.39
N ILE A 98 -14.86 -11.74 18.76
CA ILE A 98 -14.94 -10.47 18.02
C ILE A 98 -14.75 -10.77 16.54
N ILE A 99 -15.71 -10.36 15.72
CA ILE A 99 -15.64 -10.46 14.26
C ILE A 99 -15.19 -9.10 13.71
N ALA A 100 -14.04 -9.10 13.02
CA ALA A 100 -13.50 -7.92 12.37
C ALA A 100 -14.15 -7.69 11.00
N SER A 101 -13.71 -6.65 10.28
CA SER A 101 -14.15 -6.43 8.90
C SER A 101 -13.34 -7.25 7.89
N GLY A 102 -13.89 -7.44 6.70
CA GLY A 102 -13.20 -8.05 5.56
C GLY A 102 -14.01 -9.17 4.91
N THR A 103 -13.74 -9.43 3.63
CA THR A 103 -14.57 -10.37 2.85
C THR A 103 -14.35 -11.85 3.19
N THR A 104 -13.45 -12.15 4.12
CA THR A 104 -13.21 -13.50 4.64
C THR A 104 -14.16 -13.85 5.79
N VAL A 105 -14.75 -12.82 6.44
CA VAL A 105 -15.71 -13.01 7.54
C VAL A 105 -17.17 -13.00 7.07
N GLN A 106 -17.42 -12.80 5.77
CA GLN A 106 -18.73 -12.75 5.14
C GLN A 106 -19.09 -14.08 4.46
#